data_AF-A0A927IWI4-F1
#
_entry.id   AF-A0A927IWI4-F1
#
_cell.length_a   1.000
_cell.length_b   1.000
_cell.length_c   1.000
_cell.angle_alpha   90.00
_cell.angle_beta   90.00
_cell.angle_gamma   90.00
#
_symmetry.space_group_name_H-M   'P 1'
#
loop_
_entity.id
_entity.type
_entity.pdbx_description
1 polymer ?
#
loop_
_entity_poly.entity_id
_entity_poly.type
_entity_poly.pdbx_seq_one_letter_code
_entity_poly.pdbx_strand_id
1 'polypeptide(L)'
;MGMEEGGAEIWRQKTKSLEDSLKLRSTFKPSMDFQYVWEELYSIPLESFKGANVWNYIAAFLLTLEGIEPTTETIRSYVFKDKKLGKLNSNHFICEFLPIPRKSNVAIDVYNSIWSTSNEYIKNVGSKRFDLIEKTLLENQKVKLLVSYDRKFSKKFNNHFTSKVVEKWNDPRGKEYVLYKVSISKMRDLYFLTTPFFGQGQASYQGIKVAGERVKRFGIL
;
A
#
# COMPACT_ATOMS: atom_id res chain seq x y z
N MET A 1 -6.32 2.76 -2.01
CA MET A 1 -6.18 3.51 -0.74
C MET A 1 -6.26 2.53 0.42
N GLY A 2 -5.12 1.99 0.87
CA GLY A 2 -5.07 1.33 2.18
C GLY A 2 -5.47 2.33 3.26
N MET A 3 -6.36 1.96 4.17
CA MET A 3 -6.99 2.93 5.08
C MET A 3 -6.51 2.87 6.52
N GLU A 4 -5.69 1.89 6.93
CA GLU A 4 -5.60 1.61 8.36
C GLU A 4 -4.25 1.22 8.94
N GLU A 5 -3.50 0.25 8.38
CA GLU A 5 -2.51 -0.46 9.22
C GLU A 5 -1.56 0.48 9.95
N GLY A 6 -0.83 1.35 9.26
CA GLY A 6 0.10 2.26 9.92
C GLY A 6 -0.56 3.29 10.84
N GLY A 7 -1.68 3.89 10.41
CA GLY A 7 -2.40 4.86 11.25
C GLY A 7 -3.00 4.23 12.51
N ALA A 8 -3.56 3.04 12.40
CA ALA A 8 -4.18 2.30 13.50
C ALA A 8 -3.15 1.68 14.44
N GLU A 9 -2.02 1.20 13.92
CA GLU A 9 -0.91 0.70 14.75
C GLU A 9 -0.25 1.82 15.55
N ILE A 10 -0.01 2.99 14.95
CA ILE A 10 0.44 4.20 15.69
C ILE A 10 -0.53 4.53 16.82
N TRP A 11 -1.84 4.50 16.52
CA TRP A 11 -2.87 4.77 17.52
C TRP A 11 -2.86 3.73 18.66
N ARG A 12 -2.69 2.44 18.34
CA ARG A 12 -2.70 1.35 19.32
C ARG A 12 -1.50 1.36 20.24
N GLN A 13 -0.31 1.62 19.70
CA GLN A 13 0.95 1.62 20.45
C GLN A 13 1.08 2.86 21.36
N LYS A 14 0.43 3.97 21.01
CA LYS A 14 0.36 5.21 21.82
C LYS A 14 1.74 5.75 22.25
N THR A 15 2.77 5.59 21.43
CA THR A 15 4.10 6.14 21.73
C THR A 15 4.16 7.67 21.65
N LYS A 16 3.14 8.29 21.07
CA LYS A 16 2.97 9.75 20.99
C LYS A 16 1.52 10.16 21.29
N SER A 17 1.34 11.39 21.74
CA SER A 17 0.01 12.02 21.78
C SER A 17 -0.56 12.17 20.35
N LEU A 18 -1.87 12.39 20.24
CA LEU A 18 -2.49 12.67 18.95
C LEU A 18 -1.89 13.94 18.31
N GLU A 19 -1.73 15.00 19.09
CA GLU A 19 -1.15 16.27 18.63
C GLU A 19 0.26 16.07 18.08
N ASP A 20 1.14 15.40 18.83
CA ASP A 20 2.51 15.13 18.41
C ASP A 20 2.55 14.26 17.14
N SER A 21 1.67 13.28 17.05
CA SER A 21 1.55 12.40 15.88
C SER A 21 1.10 13.17 14.64
N LEU A 22 0.15 14.10 14.78
CA LEU A 22 -0.31 14.96 13.68
C LEU A 22 0.76 15.97 13.27
N LYS A 23 1.43 16.60 14.23
CA LYS A 23 2.55 17.52 14.00
C LYS A 23 3.66 16.82 13.24
N LEU A 24 4.06 15.62 13.68
CA LEU A 24 5.04 14.80 12.99
C LEU A 24 4.59 14.46 11.56
N ARG A 25 3.36 13.97 11.39
CA ARG A 25 2.82 13.56 10.08
C ARG A 25 2.64 14.70 9.10
N SER A 26 2.52 15.94 9.56
CA SER A 26 2.49 17.12 8.69
C SER A 26 3.77 17.27 7.85
N THR A 27 4.87 16.65 8.28
CA THR A 27 6.17 16.67 7.59
C THR A 27 6.36 15.51 6.59
N PHE A 28 5.42 14.56 6.54
CA PHE A 28 5.58 13.35 5.75
C PHE A 28 5.47 13.62 4.26
N LYS A 29 6.29 12.90 3.49
CA LYS A 29 6.27 12.89 2.03
C LYS A 29 5.53 11.64 1.52
N PRO A 30 5.12 11.60 0.24
CA PRO A 30 4.47 10.42 -0.34
C PRO A 30 5.28 9.14 -0.22
N SER A 31 6.62 9.25 -0.29
CA SER A 31 7.56 8.18 -0.05
C SER A 31 8.42 8.51 1.17
N MET A 32 8.46 7.60 2.13
CA MET A 32 9.23 7.69 3.36
C MET A 32 9.87 6.33 3.62
N ASP A 33 11.07 6.31 4.22
CA ASP A 33 11.71 5.05 4.63
C ASP A 33 10.87 4.38 5.73
N PHE A 34 10.41 3.17 5.45
CA PHE A 34 9.48 2.44 6.34
C PHE A 34 10.07 2.22 7.73
N GLN A 35 11.33 1.78 7.81
CA GLN A 35 12.02 1.57 9.08
C GLN A 35 12.16 2.89 9.84
N TYR A 36 12.63 3.94 9.16
CA TYR A 36 12.82 5.26 9.77
C TYR A 36 11.53 5.77 10.43
N VAL A 37 10.40 5.66 9.73
CA VAL A 37 9.12 6.12 10.29
C VAL A 37 8.75 5.32 11.54
N TRP A 38 8.84 4.00 11.53
CA TRP A 38 8.45 3.18 12.67
C TRP A 38 9.42 3.29 13.84
N GLU A 39 10.71 3.06 13.60
CA GLU A 39 11.70 2.89 14.65
C GLU A 39 12.25 4.23 15.14
N GLU A 40 12.56 5.16 14.23
CA GLU A 40 13.18 6.44 14.62
C GLU A 40 12.13 7.49 14.98
N LEU A 41 11.10 7.67 14.15
CA LEU A 41 10.11 8.72 14.39
C LEU A 41 9.11 8.33 15.48
N TYR A 42 8.60 7.09 15.45
CA TYR A 42 7.59 6.62 16.41
C TYR A 42 8.14 5.76 17.54
N SER A 43 9.42 5.37 17.52
CA SER A 43 10.04 4.53 18.55
C SER A 43 9.31 3.19 18.74
N ILE A 44 8.80 2.62 17.65
CA ILE A 44 8.12 1.32 17.61
C ILE A 44 9.02 0.35 16.86
N PRO A 45 9.66 -0.62 17.54
CA PRO A 45 10.50 -1.61 16.88
C PRO A 45 9.69 -2.45 15.89
N LEU A 46 10.18 -2.62 14.65
CA LEU A 46 9.48 -3.42 13.65
C LEU A 46 9.34 -4.89 14.08
N GLU A 47 10.31 -5.41 14.83
CA GLU A 47 10.29 -6.77 15.36
C GLU A 47 9.16 -7.02 16.37
N SER A 48 8.56 -5.96 16.92
CA SER A 48 7.43 -6.08 17.86
C SER A 48 6.13 -6.52 17.18
N PHE A 49 6.01 -6.36 15.86
CA PHE A 49 4.81 -6.74 15.13
C PHE A 49 4.68 -8.26 14.98
N LYS A 50 3.51 -8.78 15.35
CA LYS A 50 3.18 -10.21 15.30
C LYS A 50 1.95 -10.49 14.44
N GLY A 51 1.85 -11.72 13.97
CA GLY A 51 0.70 -12.18 13.18
C GLY A 51 0.75 -11.78 11.70
N ALA A 52 -0.35 -12.06 11.01
CA ALA A 52 -0.53 -11.71 9.60
C ALA A 52 -1.02 -10.26 9.46
N ASN A 53 -0.31 -9.45 8.68
CA ASN A 53 -0.66 -8.08 8.31
C ASN A 53 -0.46 -7.85 6.81
N VAL A 54 -0.93 -6.73 6.27
CA VAL A 54 -0.79 -6.36 4.85
C VAL A 54 0.68 -6.38 4.43
N TRP A 55 1.59 -5.95 5.32
CA TRP A 55 3.03 -5.90 5.01
C TRP A 55 3.60 -7.27 4.67
N ASN A 56 3.14 -8.35 5.31
CA ASN A 56 3.54 -9.71 4.96
C ASN A 56 3.11 -10.09 3.54
N TYR A 57 1.92 -9.68 3.09
CA TYR A 57 1.47 -9.96 1.72
C TYR A 57 2.21 -9.11 0.69
N ILE A 58 2.54 -7.85 1.02
CA ILE A 58 3.38 -7.01 0.16
C ILE A 58 4.77 -7.64 0.02
N ALA A 59 5.37 -8.09 1.12
CA ALA A 59 6.66 -8.78 1.08
C ALA A 59 6.60 -10.09 0.31
N ALA A 60 5.55 -10.90 0.44
CA ALA A 60 5.37 -12.11 -0.36
C ALA A 60 5.34 -11.81 -1.87
N PHE A 61 4.66 -10.72 -2.26
CA PHE A 61 4.64 -10.26 -3.65
C PHE A 61 6.03 -9.84 -4.14
N LEU A 62 6.73 -9.02 -3.36
CA LEU A 62 8.07 -8.52 -3.70
C LEU A 62 9.11 -9.64 -3.77
N LEU A 63 9.13 -10.56 -2.80
CA LEU A 63 9.99 -11.73 -2.81
C LEU A 63 9.80 -12.58 -4.07
N THR A 64 8.54 -12.81 -4.47
CA THR A 64 8.23 -13.55 -5.70
C THR A 64 8.79 -12.84 -6.94
N LEU A 65 8.65 -11.51 -7.01
CA LEU A 65 9.22 -10.71 -8.09
C LEU A 65 10.75 -10.81 -8.14
N GLU A 66 11.39 -10.84 -6.97
CA GLU A 66 12.84 -11.05 -6.81
C GLU A 66 13.27 -12.50 -7.10
N GLY A 67 12.33 -13.42 -7.37
CA GLY A 67 12.63 -14.84 -7.62
C GLY A 67 12.94 -15.63 -6.35
N ILE A 68 12.54 -15.11 -5.18
CA ILE A 68 12.71 -15.73 -3.87
C ILE A 68 11.37 -16.35 -3.45
N GLU A 69 11.41 -17.60 -2.97
CA GLU A 69 10.21 -18.28 -2.48
C GLU A 69 9.63 -17.56 -1.24
N PRO A 70 8.34 -17.15 -1.26
CA PRO A 70 7.71 -16.42 -0.16
C PRO A 70 7.24 -17.40 0.94
N THR A 71 8.16 -17.87 1.77
CA THR A 71 7.85 -18.64 2.97
C THR A 71 7.57 -17.71 4.15
N THR A 72 6.94 -18.22 5.21
CA THR A 72 6.72 -17.45 6.45
C THR A 72 8.01 -16.84 6.98
N GLU A 73 9.12 -17.57 6.91
CA GLU A 73 10.42 -17.11 7.38
C GLU A 73 10.98 -15.99 6.48
N THR A 74 11.01 -16.19 5.16
CA THR A 74 11.56 -15.17 4.24
C THR A 74 10.73 -13.89 4.26
N ILE A 75 9.40 -14.02 4.33
CA ILE A 75 8.47 -12.89 4.47
C ILE A 75 8.76 -12.11 5.76
N ARG A 76 8.82 -12.80 6.90
CA ARG A 76 9.08 -12.13 8.19
C ARG A 76 10.47 -11.50 8.22
N SER A 77 11.47 -12.17 7.65
CA SER A 77 12.82 -11.61 7.58
C SER A 77 12.82 -10.32 6.76
N TYR A 78 12.19 -10.34 5.58
CA TYR A 78 12.13 -9.18 4.69
C TYR A 78 11.54 -7.93 5.35
N VAL A 79 10.45 -8.06 6.12
CA VAL A 79 9.77 -6.91 6.73
C VAL A 79 10.39 -6.51 8.07
N PHE A 80 10.64 -7.48 8.96
CA PHE A 80 10.86 -7.18 10.38
C PHE A 80 12.31 -7.33 10.84
N LYS A 81 13.08 -8.23 10.21
CA LYS A 81 14.48 -8.50 10.59
C LYS A 81 15.46 -7.73 9.72
N ASP A 82 15.38 -7.93 8.41
CA ASP A 82 16.22 -7.28 7.41
C ASP A 82 15.67 -5.90 7.01
N LYS A 83 14.41 -5.63 7.33
CA LYS A 83 13.74 -4.32 7.21
C LYS A 83 13.85 -3.73 5.79
N LYS A 84 13.69 -4.58 4.77
CA LYS A 84 13.85 -4.23 3.35
C LYS A 84 12.63 -3.53 2.75
N LEU A 85 11.45 -3.73 3.34
CA LEU A 85 10.21 -3.14 2.87
C LEU A 85 10.27 -1.60 2.92
N GLY A 86 9.90 -0.94 1.83
CA GLY A 86 9.71 0.52 1.76
C GLY A 86 10.98 1.35 1.99
N LYS A 87 12.16 0.79 1.67
CA LYS A 87 13.43 1.51 1.74
C LYS A 87 13.57 2.52 0.59
N LEU A 88 14.09 3.71 0.88
CA LEU A 88 14.23 4.79 -0.13
C LEU A 88 15.20 4.43 -1.26
N ASN A 89 16.17 3.55 -1.00
CA ASN A 89 17.12 3.04 -1.98
C ASN A 89 16.68 1.71 -2.63
N SER A 90 15.43 1.28 -2.42
CA SER A 90 14.87 0.08 -3.04
C SER A 90 14.14 0.36 -4.36
N ASN A 91 13.63 -0.70 -4.99
CA ASN A 91 12.84 -0.65 -6.21
C ASN A 91 11.33 -0.40 -5.96
N HIS A 92 10.93 -0.14 -4.72
CA HIS A 92 9.53 0.04 -4.36
C HIS A 92 9.36 1.09 -3.25
N PHE A 93 8.16 1.64 -3.12
CA PHE A 93 7.75 2.42 -1.98
C PHE A 93 6.28 2.13 -1.68
N ILE A 94 5.85 2.41 -0.45
CA ILE A 94 4.49 2.14 -0.01
C ILE A 94 3.81 3.43 0.45
N CYS A 95 2.54 3.60 0.09
CA CYS A 95 1.73 4.76 0.49
C CYS A 95 1.12 4.59 1.90
N GLU A 96 1.82 3.89 2.79
CA GLU A 96 1.33 3.40 4.09
C GLU A 96 0.91 4.52 5.03
N PHE A 97 1.63 5.64 5.01
CA PHE A 97 1.48 6.71 5.99
C PHE A 97 0.54 7.84 5.56
N LEU A 98 -0.13 7.71 4.40
CA LEU A 98 -1.10 8.69 3.92
C LEU A 98 -2.40 8.79 4.75
N PRO A 99 -2.96 7.71 5.35
CA PRO A 99 -4.15 7.82 6.20
C PRO A 99 -3.80 8.40 7.57
N ILE A 100 -4.63 9.28 8.13
CA ILE A 100 -4.46 9.80 9.50
C ILE A 100 -4.57 8.70 10.58
N PRO A 101 -3.93 8.86 11.75
CA PRO A 101 -4.06 7.91 12.85
C PRO A 101 -5.50 7.83 13.37
N ARG A 102 -6.09 6.65 13.49
CA ARG A 102 -7.43 6.48 14.05
C ARG A 102 -7.60 5.09 14.65
N LYS A 103 -8.49 4.95 15.64
CA LYS A 103 -8.76 3.67 16.32
C LYS A 103 -9.27 2.59 15.35
N SER A 104 -10.10 3.00 14.40
CA SER A 104 -10.74 2.13 13.41
C SER A 104 -11.27 2.97 12.23
N ASN A 105 -11.73 2.30 11.18
CA ASN A 105 -12.29 2.93 9.98
C ASN A 105 -13.45 3.89 10.23
N VAL A 106 -14.18 3.68 11.33
CA VAL A 106 -15.38 4.45 11.69
C VAL A 106 -15.13 5.48 12.80
N ALA A 107 -14.02 5.34 13.54
CA ALA A 107 -13.66 6.20 14.66
C ALA A 107 -13.00 7.50 14.18
N ILE A 108 -13.83 8.49 13.83
CA ILE A 108 -13.41 9.84 13.46
C ILE A 108 -13.69 10.86 14.58
N ASP A 109 -14.15 10.39 15.74
CA ASP A 109 -14.62 11.17 16.89
C ASP A 109 -13.64 12.27 17.32
N VAL A 110 -12.35 11.96 17.33
CA VAL A 110 -11.28 12.90 17.71
C VAL A 110 -11.01 13.99 16.66
N TYR A 111 -11.62 13.88 15.48
CA TYR A 111 -11.52 14.83 14.37
C TYR A 111 -12.87 15.46 14.02
N ASN A 112 -13.89 15.30 14.87
CA ASN A 112 -15.26 15.75 14.59
C ASN A 112 -15.40 17.27 14.37
N SER A 113 -14.44 18.07 14.87
CA SER A 113 -14.38 19.51 14.59
C SER A 113 -14.02 19.84 13.14
N ILE A 114 -13.47 18.88 12.39
CA ILE A 114 -13.07 19.03 10.98
C ILE A 114 -13.99 18.20 10.07
N TRP A 115 -14.30 16.96 10.47
CA TRP A 115 -15.17 16.06 9.71
C TRP A 115 -16.21 15.45 10.64
N SER A 116 -17.48 15.75 10.40
CA SER A 116 -18.61 15.24 11.17
C SER A 116 -18.78 13.72 11.06
N THR A 117 -18.29 13.11 9.97
CA THR A 117 -18.40 11.67 9.73
C THR A 117 -17.18 11.09 9.01
N SER A 118 -16.98 9.78 9.15
CA SER A 118 -15.93 9.05 8.43
C SER A 118 -16.10 9.12 6.91
N ASN A 119 -17.36 9.19 6.44
CA ASN A 119 -17.66 9.35 5.01
C ASN A 119 -17.21 10.72 4.50
N GLU A 120 -17.42 11.77 5.29
CA GLU A 120 -16.96 13.12 4.96
C GLU A 120 -15.43 13.18 4.89
N TYR A 121 -14.72 12.59 5.85
CA TYR A 121 -13.26 12.44 5.79
C TYR A 121 -12.82 11.72 4.51
N ILE A 122 -13.43 10.57 4.18
CA ILE A 122 -13.08 9.79 2.99
C ILE A 122 -13.32 10.60 1.70
N LYS A 123 -14.43 11.36 1.63
CA LYS A 123 -14.75 12.22 0.48
C LYS A 123 -13.70 13.32 0.30
N ASN A 124 -13.33 14.01 1.40
CA ASN A 124 -12.40 15.14 1.38
C ASN A 124 -10.94 14.73 1.18
N VAL A 125 -10.51 13.63 1.79
CA VAL A 125 -9.10 13.19 1.80
C VAL A 125 -8.83 12.16 0.70
N GLY A 126 -9.83 11.41 0.25
CA GLY A 126 -9.70 10.43 -0.83
C GLY A 126 -9.34 11.08 -2.18
N SER A 127 -9.92 12.22 -2.52
CA SER A 127 -9.55 12.99 -3.72
C SER A 127 -8.11 13.46 -3.64
N LYS A 128 -7.75 14.19 -2.58
CA LYS A 128 -6.39 14.72 -2.37
C LYS A 128 -5.31 13.63 -2.40
N ARG A 129 -5.60 12.45 -1.82
CA ARG A 129 -4.68 11.29 -1.89
C ARG A 129 -4.55 10.74 -3.31
N PHE A 130 -5.63 10.72 -4.08
CA PHE A 130 -5.56 10.33 -5.48
C PHE A 130 -4.70 11.30 -6.28
N ASP A 131 -4.93 12.61 -6.13
CA ASP A 131 -4.18 13.65 -6.83
C ASP A 131 -2.69 13.58 -6.50
N LEU A 132 -2.36 13.29 -5.23
CA LEU A 132 -0.99 13.08 -4.78
C LEU A 132 -0.31 11.87 -5.46
N ILE A 133 -1.03 10.75 -5.56
CA ILE A 133 -0.54 9.53 -6.22
C ILE A 133 -0.38 9.79 -7.72
N GLU A 134 -1.37 10.40 -8.36
CA GLU A 134 -1.32 10.79 -9.77
C GLU A 134 -0.10 11.66 -10.05
N LYS A 135 0.09 12.73 -9.28
CA LYS A 135 1.25 13.61 -9.41
C LYS A 135 2.56 12.84 -9.27
N THR A 136 2.66 11.98 -8.25
CA THR A 136 3.84 11.13 -8.03
C THR A 136 4.12 10.24 -9.23
N LEU A 137 3.09 9.65 -9.83
CA LEU A 137 3.24 8.82 -11.02
C LEU A 137 3.68 9.65 -12.22
N LEU A 138 3.09 10.81 -12.47
CA LEU A 138 3.44 11.68 -13.60
C LEU A 138 4.89 12.19 -13.51
N GLU A 139 5.35 12.55 -12.32
CA GLU A 139 6.70 13.07 -12.07
C GLU A 139 7.76 11.95 -12.06
N ASN A 140 7.42 10.77 -11.51
CA ASN A 140 8.38 9.68 -11.39
C ASN A 140 8.30 8.70 -12.57
N GLN A 141 9.11 8.95 -13.58
CA GLN A 141 9.22 8.14 -14.80
C GLN A 141 9.70 6.70 -14.57
N LYS A 142 10.32 6.40 -13.41
CA LYS A 142 10.85 5.06 -13.10
C LYS A 142 9.78 4.07 -12.63
N VAL A 143 8.59 4.55 -12.27
CA VAL A 143 7.50 3.67 -11.83
C VAL A 143 6.94 2.90 -13.03
N LYS A 144 7.16 1.58 -13.03
CA LYS A 144 6.68 0.65 -14.05
C LYS A 144 5.42 -0.12 -13.63
N LEU A 145 5.20 -0.28 -12.32
CA LEU A 145 4.09 -1.05 -11.75
C LEU A 145 3.44 -0.29 -10.59
N LEU A 146 2.11 -0.20 -10.63
CA LEU A 146 1.27 0.21 -9.51
C LEU A 146 0.44 -0.98 -9.05
N VAL A 147 0.46 -1.29 -7.76
CA VAL A 147 -0.37 -2.36 -7.17
C VAL A 147 -1.42 -1.73 -6.27
N SER A 148 -2.70 -2.06 -6.49
CA SER A 148 -3.81 -1.62 -5.66
C SER A 148 -4.63 -2.80 -5.18
N TYR A 149 -4.84 -2.85 -3.87
CA TYR A 149 -5.71 -3.80 -3.18
C TYR A 149 -7.03 -3.17 -2.71
N ASP A 150 -7.28 -1.92 -3.08
CA ASP A 150 -8.51 -1.18 -2.75
C ASP A 150 -9.38 -1.00 -3.98
N ARG A 151 -10.56 -1.61 -3.97
CA ARG A 151 -11.50 -1.61 -5.10
C ARG A 151 -11.94 -0.21 -5.50
N LYS A 152 -12.18 0.68 -4.53
CA LYS A 152 -12.67 2.04 -4.81
C LYS A 152 -11.61 2.85 -5.53
N PHE A 153 -10.37 2.81 -5.05
CA PHE A 153 -9.25 3.44 -5.75
C PHE A 153 -9.03 2.84 -7.13
N SER A 154 -9.05 1.50 -7.27
CA SER A 154 -8.84 0.86 -8.56
C SER A 154 -9.88 1.27 -9.61
N LYS A 155 -11.16 1.39 -9.21
CA LYS A 155 -12.21 1.91 -10.09
C LYS A 155 -11.95 3.37 -10.46
N LYS A 156 -11.62 4.23 -9.49
CA LYS A 156 -11.32 5.65 -9.75
C LYS A 156 -10.14 5.79 -10.71
N PHE A 157 -9.08 5.02 -10.51
CA PHE A 157 -7.87 5.04 -11.35
C PHE A 157 -8.17 4.63 -12.80
N ASN A 158 -8.89 3.52 -13.00
CA ASN A 158 -9.28 3.05 -14.33
C ASN A 158 -10.30 3.95 -15.04
N ASN A 159 -11.08 4.74 -14.31
CA ASN A 159 -11.97 5.73 -14.90
C ASN A 159 -11.25 7.03 -15.28
N HIS A 160 -10.12 7.31 -14.64
CA HIS A 160 -9.35 8.54 -14.84
C HIS A 160 -8.35 8.42 -15.98
N PHE A 161 -7.67 7.28 -16.08
CA PHE A 161 -6.70 7.01 -17.14
C PHE A 161 -7.25 6.05 -18.20
N THR A 162 -6.69 6.12 -19.40
CA THR A 162 -6.96 5.12 -20.43
C THR A 162 -6.28 3.80 -20.06
N SER A 163 -7.09 2.82 -19.64
CA SER A 163 -6.64 1.49 -19.22
C SER A 163 -7.10 0.40 -20.18
N LYS A 164 -6.20 -0.52 -20.52
CA LYS A 164 -6.51 -1.76 -21.25
C LYS A 164 -6.19 -2.97 -20.39
N VAL A 165 -7.13 -3.91 -20.26
CA VAL A 165 -6.86 -5.20 -19.60
C VAL A 165 -5.82 -5.96 -20.43
N VAL A 166 -4.71 -6.31 -19.80
CA VAL A 166 -3.67 -7.16 -20.38
C VAL A 166 -3.91 -8.61 -20.00
N GLU A 167 -4.23 -8.84 -18.73
CA GLU A 167 -4.47 -10.17 -18.21
C GLU A 167 -5.47 -10.13 -17.05
N LYS A 168 -6.25 -11.20 -16.91
CA LYS A 168 -7.22 -11.39 -15.83
C LYS A 168 -7.21 -12.85 -15.40
N TRP A 169 -7.22 -13.09 -14.10
CA TRP A 169 -7.28 -14.45 -13.55
C TRP A 169 -7.92 -14.47 -12.17
N ASN A 170 -8.30 -15.66 -11.75
CA ASN A 170 -8.76 -15.93 -10.39
C ASN A 170 -7.72 -16.78 -9.67
N ASP A 171 -7.55 -16.56 -8.36
CA ASP A 171 -6.85 -17.53 -7.52
C ASP A 171 -7.72 -18.78 -7.28
N PRO A 172 -7.18 -19.84 -6.66
CA PRO A 172 -7.94 -21.05 -6.35
C PRO A 172 -9.17 -20.82 -5.45
N ARG A 173 -9.29 -19.64 -4.82
CA ARG A 173 -10.41 -19.24 -3.96
C ARG A 173 -11.41 -18.34 -4.71
N GLY A 174 -11.29 -18.24 -6.03
CA GLY A 174 -12.16 -17.44 -6.89
C GLY A 174 -11.94 -15.93 -6.77
N LYS A 175 -10.81 -15.49 -6.23
CA LYS A 175 -10.52 -14.06 -6.03
C LYS A 175 -9.85 -13.49 -7.27
N GLU A 176 -10.46 -12.45 -7.81
CA GLU A 176 -10.05 -11.86 -9.08
C GLU A 176 -8.83 -10.95 -8.95
N TYR A 177 -7.91 -11.12 -9.88
CA TYR A 177 -6.77 -10.25 -10.15
C TYR A 177 -6.88 -9.76 -11.59
N VAL A 178 -6.53 -8.50 -11.81
CA VAL A 178 -6.54 -7.90 -13.15
C VAL A 178 -5.30 -7.05 -13.32
N LEU A 179 -4.55 -7.31 -14.39
CA LEU A 179 -3.42 -6.52 -14.82
C LEU A 179 -3.84 -5.65 -15.99
N TYR A 180 -3.68 -4.34 -15.83
CA TYR A 180 -3.93 -3.36 -16.88
C TYR A 180 -2.62 -2.79 -17.40
N LYS A 181 -2.60 -2.40 -18.67
CA LYS A 181 -1.67 -1.41 -19.21
C LYS A 181 -2.40 -0.08 -19.20
N VAL A 182 -1.80 0.93 -18.58
CA VAL A 182 -2.43 2.22 -18.33
C VAL A 182 -1.57 3.32 -18.92
N SER A 183 -2.16 4.10 -19.84
CA SER A 183 -1.51 5.28 -20.41
C SER A 183 -1.69 6.46 -19.46
N ILE A 184 -0.61 6.82 -18.77
CA ILE A 184 -0.60 7.92 -17.79
C ILE A 184 -0.19 9.26 -18.43
N SER A 185 0.44 9.23 -19.60
CA SER A 185 0.67 10.40 -20.44
C SER A 185 0.80 9.97 -21.91
N LYS A 186 0.90 10.92 -22.84
CA LYS A 186 1.00 10.65 -24.29
C LYS A 186 2.11 9.67 -24.69
N MET A 187 3.19 9.58 -23.90
CA MET A 187 4.36 8.75 -24.21
C MET A 187 4.71 7.76 -23.10
N ARG A 188 3.82 7.58 -22.12
CA ARG A 188 4.12 6.70 -20.99
C ARG A 188 2.96 5.84 -20.59
N ASP A 189 3.24 4.55 -20.62
CA ASP A 189 2.42 3.51 -20.02
C ASP A 189 3.07 3.00 -18.73
N LEU A 190 2.24 2.53 -17.81
CA LEU A 190 2.63 1.68 -16.69
C LEU A 190 1.70 0.49 -16.57
N TYR A 191 2.12 -0.52 -15.81
CA TYR A 191 1.26 -1.62 -15.44
C TYR A 191 0.52 -1.31 -14.15
N PHE A 192 -0.78 -1.63 -14.13
CA PHE A 192 -1.61 -1.48 -12.94
C PHE A 192 -2.20 -2.82 -12.54
N LEU A 193 -1.75 -3.38 -11.43
CA LEU A 193 -2.28 -4.62 -10.87
C LEU A 193 -3.36 -4.29 -9.83
N THR A 194 -4.59 -4.72 -10.11
CA THR A 194 -5.64 -4.78 -9.09
C THR A 194 -5.65 -6.16 -8.48
N THR A 195 -5.47 -6.23 -7.17
CA THR A 195 -5.45 -7.47 -6.39
C THR A 195 -6.61 -7.47 -5.38
N PRO A 196 -7.10 -8.64 -4.93
CA PRO A 196 -7.92 -8.74 -3.74
C PRO A 196 -7.21 -8.09 -2.54
N PHE A 197 -7.99 -7.67 -1.55
CA PHE A 197 -7.47 -7.03 -0.35
C PHE A 197 -6.40 -7.90 0.32
N PHE A 198 -5.24 -7.31 0.64
CA PHE A 198 -4.23 -7.94 1.47
C PHE A 198 -4.78 -8.01 2.91
N GLY A 199 -5.10 -9.20 3.42
CA GLY A 199 -5.71 -9.37 4.75
C GLY A 199 -7.20 -9.74 4.73
N GLN A 200 -7.75 -9.98 5.93
CA GLN A 200 -9.14 -10.45 6.15
C GLN A 200 -9.55 -11.68 5.32
N GLY A 201 -8.57 -12.55 5.01
CA GLY A 201 -8.80 -13.76 4.24
C GLY A 201 -9.20 -13.51 2.78
N GLN A 202 -8.99 -12.33 2.19
CA GLN A 202 -9.31 -12.09 0.78
C GLN A 202 -8.18 -12.58 -0.14
N ALA A 203 -6.95 -12.08 0.01
CA ALA A 203 -5.79 -12.62 -0.69
C ALA A 203 -5.18 -13.83 0.04
N SER A 204 -4.74 -14.85 -0.71
CA SER A 204 -3.95 -15.98 -0.21
C SER A 204 -2.48 -15.81 -0.62
N TYR A 205 -1.52 -16.34 0.17
CA TYR A 205 -0.11 -16.32 -0.25
C TYR A 205 0.11 -17.00 -1.59
N GLN A 206 -0.63 -18.09 -1.87
CA GLN A 206 -0.62 -18.73 -3.18
C GLN A 206 -1.13 -17.79 -4.28
N GLY A 207 -2.23 -17.06 -4.06
CA GLY A 207 -2.74 -16.07 -5.00
C GLY A 207 -1.75 -14.94 -5.26
N ILE A 208 -1.05 -14.47 -4.22
CA ILE A 208 -0.02 -13.44 -4.33
C ILE A 208 1.22 -13.94 -5.08
N LYS A 209 1.66 -15.18 -4.80
CA LYS A 209 2.73 -15.82 -5.56
C LYS A 209 2.37 -15.91 -7.04
N VAL A 210 1.18 -16.41 -7.37
CA VAL A 210 0.71 -16.46 -8.77
C VAL A 210 0.67 -15.06 -9.40
N ALA A 211 0.28 -14.03 -8.65
CA ALA A 211 0.29 -12.67 -9.14
C ALA A 211 1.71 -12.16 -9.43
N GLY A 212 2.66 -12.39 -8.53
CA GLY A 212 4.07 -12.04 -8.74
C GLY A 212 4.66 -12.72 -9.98
N GLU A 213 4.43 -14.03 -10.12
CA GLU A 213 4.90 -14.81 -11.29
C GLU A 213 4.29 -14.33 -12.60
N ARG A 214 2.99 -13.99 -12.62
CA ARG A 214 2.34 -13.44 -13.83
C ARG A 214 2.90 -12.08 -14.19
N VAL A 215 3.05 -11.18 -13.21
CA VAL A 215 3.66 -9.84 -13.43
C VAL A 215 5.08 -9.97 -13.98
N LYS A 216 5.88 -10.91 -13.48
CA LYS A 216 7.26 -11.15 -13.92
C LYS A 216 7.36 -11.49 -15.42
N ARG A 217 6.37 -12.19 -15.99
CA ARG A 217 6.32 -12.54 -17.43
C ARG A 217 6.27 -11.33 -18.36
N PHE A 218 5.90 -10.16 -17.86
CA PHE A 218 5.83 -8.92 -18.65
C PHE A 218 7.12 -8.11 -18.62
N GLY A 219 8.21 -8.60 -18.01
CA GLY A 219 9.50 -7.89 -17.98
C GLY A 219 9.43 -6.54 -17.27
N ILE A 220 8.53 -6.42 -16.29
CA ILE A 220 8.23 -5.17 -15.58
C ILE A 220 9.36 -4.76 -14.63
N LEU A 221 10.28 -5.68 -14.31
CA LEU A 221 11.43 -5.44 -13.44
C LEU A 221 12.72 -5.77 -14.17
#